data_AF-A0A1M6NKZ9-F1
#
_entry.id   AF-A0A1M6NKZ9-F1
#
_cell.length_a   1.000
_cell.length_b   1.000
_cell.length_c   1.000
_cell.angle_alpha   90.00
_cell.angle_beta   90.00
_cell.angle_gamma   90.00
#
_symmetry.space_group_name_H-M   'P 1'
#
loop_
_entity.id
_entity.type
_entity.pdbx_description
1 polymer ?
#
loop_
_entity_poly.entity_id
_entity_poly.type
_entity_poly.pdbx_seq_one_letter_code
_entity_poly.pdbx_strand_id
1 'polypeptide(L)' 'MNAKIDPKLLDLLAKLEVDALLEGLQDPEMRRNPSFLEKVRKFLKENQLRTSPETPGVKKIQQSAEDIPIFDDLEPMN' A
#
# COMPACT_ATOMS: atom_id res chain seq x y z
N MET A 1 -31.45 9.72 -15.83
CA MET A 1 -31.09 8.73 -16.87
C MET A 1 -30.06 7.78 -16.26
N ASN A 2 -30.42 6.53 -15.96
CA ASN A 2 -29.44 5.53 -15.54
C ASN A 2 -28.75 5.00 -16.79
N ALA A 3 -27.61 5.56 -17.16
CA ALA A 3 -26.74 4.95 -18.15
C ALA A 3 -26.24 3.62 -17.57
N LYS A 4 -26.83 2.50 -18.00
CA LYS A 4 -26.29 1.18 -17.72
C LYS A 4 -24.99 1.08 -18.52
N ILE A 5 -23.86 1.28 -17.84
CA ILE A 5 -22.53 1.11 -18.45
C ILE A 5 -22.39 -0.36 -18.86
N ASP A 6 -21.86 -0.60 -20.06
CA ASP A 6 -21.57 -1.94 -20.55
C ASP A 6 -20.55 -2.62 -19.60
N PRO A 7 -20.88 -3.78 -19.00
CA PRO A 7 -19.96 -4.53 -18.15
C PRO A 7 -18.59 -4.79 -18.80
N LYS A 8 -18.55 -5.02 -20.11
CA LYS A 8 -17.27 -5.26 -20.83
C LYS A 8 -16.37 -4.03 -20.84
N LEU A 9 -16.96 -2.84 -20.86
CA LEU A 9 -16.20 -1.59 -20.76
C LEU A 9 -15.64 -1.41 -19.35
N LEU A 10 -16.38 -1.79 -18.31
CA LEU A 10 -15.91 -1.76 -16.93
C LEU A 10 -14.74 -2.72 -16.72
N ASP A 11 -14.85 -3.94 -17.24
CA ASP A 11 -13.77 -4.94 -17.14
C ASP A 11 -12.50 -4.47 -17.87
N LEU A 12 -12.65 -3.86 -19.05
CA LEU A 12 -11.54 -3.30 -19.80
C LEU A 12 -10.86 -2.16 -19.04
N LEU A 13 -11.63 -1.25 -18.44
CA LEU A 13 -11.09 -0.15 -17.64
C LEU A 13 -10.29 -0.68 -16.44
N ALA A 14 -10.85 -1.65 -15.71
CA ALA A 14 -10.16 -2.26 -14.57
C ALA A 14 -8.85 -2.93 -14.99
N LYS A 15 -8.82 -3.64 -16.13
CA LYS A 15 -7.60 -4.25 -16.66
C LYS A 15 -6.53 -3.20 -16.99
N LEU A 16 -6.91 -2.17 -17.74
CA LEU A 16 -5.98 -1.11 -18.15
C LEU A 16 -5.42 -0.34 -16.95
N GLU A 17 -6.21 -0.14 -15.91
CA GLU A 17 -5.76 0.48 -14.66
C GLU A 17 -4.67 -0.37 -13.99
N VAL A 18 -4.89 -1.69 -13.87
CA VAL A 18 -3.89 -2.62 -13.31
C VAL A 18 -2.61 -2.62 -14.14
N ASP A 19 -2.75 -2.71 -15.46
CA ASP A 19 -1.60 -2.72 -16.38
C ASP A 19 -0.77 -1.43 -16.23
N ALA A 20 -1.42 -0.25 -16.16
CA ALA A 20 -0.73 1.03 -15.97
C ALA A 20 -0.03 1.15 -14.60
N LEU A 21 -0.63 0.62 -13.53
CA LEU A 21 0.02 0.60 -12.22
C LEU A 21 1.24 -0.32 -12.22
N LEU A 22 1.18 -1.47 -12.89
CA LEU A 22 2.31 -2.39 -13.02
C LEU A 22 3.44 -1.79 -13.85
N GLU A 23 3.14 -1.14 -14.98
CA GLU A 23 4.12 -0.43 -15.81
C GLU A 23 4.82 0.68 -15.00
N GLY A 24 4.05 1.49 -14.26
CA GLY A 24 4.63 2.55 -13.42
C GLY A 24 5.49 2.01 -12.27
N LEU A 25 5.26 0.79 -11.78
CA LEU A 25 6.13 0.15 -10.79
C LEU A 25 7.45 -0.35 -11.39
N GLN A 26 7.50 -0.63 -12.69
CA GLN A 26 8.72 -1.00 -13.41
C GLN A 26 9.57 0.23 -13.75
N ASP A 27 8.93 1.40 -13.93
CA ASP A 27 9.63 2.64 -14.20
C ASP A 27 10.47 3.12 -12.98
N PRO A 28 11.79 3.37 -13.15
CA PRO A 28 12.69 3.74 -12.05
C PRO A 28 12.38 5.05 -11.34
N GLU A 29 11.76 6.02 -12.02
CA GLU A 29 11.42 7.32 -11.45
C GLU A 29 10.08 7.23 -10.70
N MET A 30 9.07 6.64 -11.33
CA MET A 30 7.73 6.47 -10.78
C MET A 30 7.73 5.57 -9.55
N ARG A 31 8.50 4.47 -9.54
CA ARG A 31 8.59 3.59 -8.36
C ARG A 31 9.23 4.23 -7.14
N ARG A 32 9.89 5.38 -7.30
CA ARG A 32 10.46 6.19 -6.20
C ARG A 32 9.55 7.35 -5.81
N ASN A 33 8.53 7.66 -6.61
CA ASN A 33 7.62 8.77 -6.39
C ASN A 33 6.60 8.41 -5.28
N PRO A 34 6.63 9.11 -4.12
CA PRO A 34 5.71 8.81 -3.01
C PRO A 34 4.24 8.93 -3.39
N SER A 35 3.88 9.92 -4.21
CA SER A 35 2.51 10.15 -4.66
C SER A 35 2.00 9.04 -5.58
N PHE A 36 2.89 8.43 -6.39
CA PHE A 36 2.53 7.27 -7.20
C PHE A 36 2.34 6.02 -6.31
N LEU A 37 3.25 5.77 -5.38
CA LEU A 37 3.16 4.64 -4.45
C LEU A 37 1.92 4.73 -3.54
N GLU A 38 1.48 5.94 -3.19
CA GLU A 38 0.22 6.14 -2.45
C GLU A 38 -1.00 5.67 -3.26
N LYS A 39 -1.04 5.96 -4.57
CA LYS A 39 -2.11 5.47 -5.46
C LYS A 39 -2.12 3.95 -5.55
N VAL A 40 -0.94 3.33 -5.71
CA VAL A 40 -0.80 1.86 -5.70
C VAL A 40 -1.31 1.28 -4.39
N ARG A 41 -0.92 1.85 -3.24
CA ARG A 41 -1.38 1.39 -1.93
C ARG A 41 -2.89 1.52 -1.75
N LYS A 42 -3.48 2.63 -2.23
CA LYS A 42 -4.92 2.86 -2.22
C LYS A 42 -5.64 1.82 -3.07
N PHE A 43 -5.16 1.56 -4.30
CA PHE A 43 -5.70 0.53 -5.18
C PHE A 43 -5.69 -0.86 -4.50
N LEU A 44 -4.58 -1.24 -3.88
CA LEU A 44 -4.49 -2.51 -3.15
C LEU A 44 -5.50 -2.59 -2.00
N LYS A 45 -5.66 -1.50 -1.23
CA LYS A 45 -6.60 -1.43 -0.10
C LYS A 45 -8.06 -1.52 -0.57
N GLU A 46 -8.42 -0.79 -1.61
CA GLU A 46 -9.78 -0.75 -2.17
C GLU A 46 -10.19 -2.10 -2.77
N ASN A 47 -9.25 -2.82 -3.38
CA ASN A 47 -9.48 -4.14 -3.95
C ASN A 47 -9.24 -5.28 -2.93
N GLN A 48 -9.07 -4.96 -1.65
CA GLN A 48 -8.81 -5.93 -0.56
C GLN A 48 -7.61 -6.86 -0.85
N LEU A 49 -6.66 -6.39 -1.64
CA LEU A 49 -5.41 -7.08 -1.97
C LEU A 49 -4.46 -6.92 -0.77
N ARG A 50 -4.63 -7.80 0.22
CA ARG A 50 -3.80 -7.82 1.42
C ARG A 50 -2.38 -8.21 1.06
N THR A 51 -1.42 -7.32 1.34
CA THR A 51 0.00 -7.69 1.34
C THR A 51 0.21 -8.73 2.43
N SER A 52 0.68 -9.93 2.06
CA SER A 52 1.05 -10.96 3.03
C SER A 52 2.27 -10.50 3.84
N PRO A 53 2.41 -10.88 5.12
CA PRO A 53 3.67 -10.75 5.86
C PRO A 53 4.84 -11.43 5.13
N GLU A 54 4.56 -12.39 4.25
CA GLU A 54 5.54 -13.05 3.38
C GLU A 54 6.15 -12.11 2.32
N THR A 55 5.53 -10.95 2.04
CA THR A 55 6.03 -10.02 1.01
C THR A 55 7.40 -9.46 1.40
N PRO A 56 8.45 -9.68 0.57
CA PRO A 56 9.79 -9.16 0.82
C PRO A 56 9.76 -7.63 1.03
N GLY A 57 10.15 -7.17 2.22
CA GLY A 57 10.09 -5.76 2.61
C GLY A 57 9.10 -5.46 3.74
N VAL A 58 7.95 -6.15 3.80
CA VAL A 58 7.00 -6.04 4.92
C VAL A 58 7.56 -6.68 6.19
N LYS A 59 8.24 -7.83 6.07
CA LYS A 59 8.97 -8.47 7.19
C LYS A 59 9.98 -7.52 7.87
N LYS A 60 10.62 -6.64 7.10
CA LYS A 60 11.62 -5.69 7.63
C LYS A 60 10.99 -4.56 8.44
N ILE A 61 9.75 -4.17 8.15
CA ILE A 61 9.02 -3.12 8.90
C ILE A 61 8.57 -3.66 10.27
N GLN A 62 8.22 -4.95 10.33
CA GLN A 62 7.74 -5.56 11.57
C GLN A 62 8.85 -5.70 12.63
N GLN A 63 10.10 -5.90 12.20
CA GLN A 63 11.25 -6.02 13.10
C GLN A 63 11.63 -4.72 13.82
N SER A 64 11.18 -3.54 13.35
CA SER A 64 11.53 -2.26 13.98
C SER A 64 10.52 -1.79 15.04
N ALA A 65 9.46 -2.56 15.31
CA ALA A 65 8.39 -2.20 16.23
C ALA A 65 8.43 -3.01 17.55
N GLU A 66 9.58 -3.56 17.91
CA GLU A 66 9.76 -4.26 19.18
C GLU A 66 10.44 -3.32 20.19
N ASP A 67 9.79 -3.24 21.36
CA ASP A 67 10.11 -2.53 22.61
C ASP A 67 9.89 -1.01 22.66
N ILE A 68 8.71 -0.62 23.16
CA ILE A 68 8.53 0.67 23.83
C ILE A 68 9.37 0.62 25.12
N PRO A 69 10.37 1.48 25.30
CA PRO A 69 11.15 1.51 26.53
C PRO A 69 10.24 1.90 27.69
N ILE A 70 10.19 1.06 28.72
CA ILE A 70 9.59 1.39 30.00
C ILE A 70 10.63 2.23 30.76
N PHE A 71 10.30 3.50 31.03
CA PHE A 71 11.13 4.37 31.87
C PHE A 71 10.70 4.19 33.33
N ASP A 72 11.39 3.33 34.07
CA ASP A 72 11.12 3.03 35.49
C ASP A 72 11.83 3.96 36.49
N ASP A 73 12.22 5.18 36.09
CA ASP A 73 12.95 6.10 36.97
C ASP A 73 12.24 7.45 37.14
N LEU A 74 11.25 7.48 38.02
CA LEU A 74 10.90 8.69 38.78
C LEU A 74 10.57 8.27 40.21
N GLU A 75 11.57 7.78 40.94
CA GLU A 75 11.45 7.75 42.40
C GLU A 75 11.28 9.20 42.90
N PRO A 76 10.26 9.50 43.73
CA PRO A 76 10.14 10.81 44.34
C PRO A 76 11.33 10.99 45.29
N MET A 77 12.20 11.94 44.97
CA MET A 77 13.25 12.41 45.87
C MET A 77 12.59 12.92 47.17
N ASN A 78 12.80 12.17 48.26
CA ASN A 78 12.46 12.59 49.62
C ASN A 78 13.40 13.68 50.12
#